data_AF-A0AAQ5X4G1-F1
#
_entry.id   AF-A0AAQ5X4G1-F1
#
_cell.length_a   1.000
_cell.length_b   1.000
_cell.length_c   1.000
_cell.angle_alpha   90.00
_cell.angle_beta   90.00
_cell.angle_gamma   90.00
#
_symmetry.space_group_name_H-M   'P 1'
#
loop_
_entity.id
_entity.type
_entity.pdbx_description
1 polymer ?
#
loop_
_entity_poly.entity_id
_entity_poly.type
_entity_poly.pdbx_seq_one_letter_code
_entity_poly.pdbx_strand_id
1 'polypeptide(L)'
;MENIEILFPDQTIKYLEPDGSEKTIFPDDTVVHLSPSGEKMVEFPNGHREVHTSQYKRREYPDETVKTLYPSGQQETKYASGRVHIRKMKGATVSQPE
;
A
#
# COMPACT_ATOMS: atom_id res chain seq x y z
N MET A 1 24.42 -8.20 12.36
CA MET A 1 23.57 -7.72 13.47
C MET A 1 22.23 -8.40 13.29
N GLU A 2 21.66 -8.93 14.36
CA GLU A 2 20.31 -9.48 14.36
C GLU A 2 19.30 -8.32 14.44
N ASN A 3 18.07 -8.54 14.00
CA ASN A 3 17.01 -7.54 14.11
C ASN A 3 16.53 -7.39 15.56
N ILE A 4 15.95 -6.23 15.89
CA ILE A 4 15.39 -5.97 17.23
C ILE A 4 13.90 -6.26 17.19
N GLU A 5 13.41 -7.10 18.11
CA GLU A 5 11.98 -7.35 18.32
C GLU A 5 11.46 -6.59 19.55
N ILE A 6 10.30 -5.95 19.42
CA ILE A 6 9.60 -5.23 20.49
C ILE A 6 8.16 -5.74 20.54
N LEU A 7 7.76 -6.31 21.68
CA LEU A 7 6.36 -6.66 21.98
C LEU A 7 5.72 -5.56 22.84
N PHE A 8 4.65 -4.96 22.34
CA PHE A 8 3.89 -3.92 23.04
C PHE A 8 2.76 -4.53 23.91
N PRO A 9 2.27 -3.80 24.93
CA PRO A 9 1.18 -4.28 25.79
C PRO A 9 -0.13 -4.61 25.06
N ASP A 10 -0.36 -4.01 23.89
CA ASP A 10 -1.52 -4.27 23.05
C ASP A 10 -1.35 -5.50 22.14
N GLN A 11 -0.27 -6.26 22.29
CA GLN A 11 0.13 -7.40 21.46
C GLN A 11 0.63 -7.03 20.06
N THR A 12 0.87 -5.74 19.78
CA THR A 12 1.61 -5.33 18.58
C THR A 12 3.06 -5.81 18.68
N ILE A 13 3.58 -6.39 17.60
CA ILE A 13 4.99 -6.78 17.48
C ILE A 13 5.67 -5.85 16.47
N LYS A 14 6.79 -5.24 16.84
CA LYS A 14 7.61 -4.42 15.92
C LYS A 14 9.01 -4.98 15.80
N TYR A 15 9.43 -5.21 14.57
CA TYR A 15 10.79 -5.56 14.17
C TYR A 15 11.51 -4.33 13.62
N LEU A 16 12.72 -4.09 14.07
CA LEU A 16 13.63 -3.08 13.53
C LEU A 16 14.81 -3.82 12.89
N GLU A 17 14.97 -3.64 11.59
CA GLU A 17 16.02 -4.30 10.81
C GLU A 17 17.32 -3.47 10.80
N PRO A 18 18.50 -4.11 10.66
CA PRO A 18 19.77 -3.39 10.62
C PRO A 18 19.92 -2.39 9.47
N ASP A 19 19.15 -2.57 8.39
CA ASP A 19 19.13 -1.65 7.25
C ASP A 19 18.27 -0.40 7.48
N GLY A 20 17.61 -0.32 8.65
CA GLY A 20 16.71 0.76 9.04
C GLY A 20 15.25 0.55 8.62
N SER A 21 14.92 -0.58 8.00
CA SER A 21 13.53 -0.95 7.73
C SER A 21 12.83 -1.42 8.99
N GLU A 22 11.50 -1.30 9.00
CA GLU A 22 10.66 -1.72 10.12
C GLU A 22 9.54 -2.63 9.62
N LYS A 23 9.17 -3.63 10.42
CA LYS A 23 7.97 -4.44 10.23
C LYS A 23 7.14 -4.42 11.50
N THR A 24 5.86 -4.08 11.40
CA THR A 24 4.91 -4.08 12.51
C THR A 24 3.78 -5.06 12.23
N ILE A 25 3.48 -5.93 13.18
CA ILE A 25 2.35 -6.88 13.12
C ILE A 25 1.36 -6.46 14.21
N PHE A 26 0.14 -6.13 13.81
CA PHE A 26 -0.94 -5.74 14.71
C PHE A 26 -1.76 -6.96 15.16
N PRO A 27 -2.50 -6.89 16.28
CA PRO A 27 -3.31 -7.99 16.77
C PRO A 27 -4.45 -8.43 15.84
N ASP A 28 -4.86 -7.55 14.92
CA ASP A 28 -5.86 -7.86 13.90
C ASP A 28 -5.27 -8.53 12.66
N ASP A 29 -4.01 -8.97 12.70
CA ASP A 29 -3.20 -9.52 11.60
C ASP A 29 -2.85 -8.50 10.49
N THR A 30 -3.10 -7.20 10.69
CA THR A 30 -2.56 -6.17 9.79
C THR A 30 -1.03 -6.15 9.91
N VAL A 31 -0.33 -6.18 8.78
CA VAL A 31 1.14 -6.08 8.72
C VAL A 31 1.53 -4.77 8.04
N VAL A 32 2.44 -4.02 8.66
CA VAL A 32 2.99 -2.79 8.09
C VAL A 32 4.49 -2.94 7.89
N HIS A 33 4.95 -2.66 6.69
CA HIS A 33 6.37 -2.53 6.39
C HIS A 33 6.70 -1.06 6.13
N LEU A 34 7.79 -0.57 6.73
CA LEU A 34 8.35 0.75 6.48
C LEU A 34 9.78 0.60 5.98
N SER A 35 10.05 1.12 4.79
CA SER A 35 11.42 1.14 4.25
C SER A 35 12.23 2.32 4.81
N PRO A 36 13.57 2.25 4.76
CA PRO A 36 14.43 3.36 5.18
C PRO A 36 14.23 4.63 4.34
N SER A 37 13.74 4.50 3.11
CA SER A 37 13.40 5.62 2.21
C SER A 37 12.03 6.24 2.52
N GLY A 38 11.29 5.72 3.50
CA GLY A 38 9.98 6.24 3.93
C GLY A 38 8.79 5.70 3.12
N GLU A 39 9.01 4.76 2.20
CA GLU A 39 7.90 4.03 1.57
C GLU A 39 7.26 3.08 2.58
N LYS A 40 5.93 3.08 2.62
CA LYS A 40 5.13 2.27 3.54
C LYS A 40 4.27 1.28 2.76
N MET A 41 4.24 0.04 3.21
CA MET A 41 3.33 -0.99 2.72
C MET A 41 2.47 -1.49 3.87
N VAL A 42 1.20 -1.75 3.58
CA VAL A 42 0.23 -2.31 4.54
C VAL A 42 -0.43 -3.51 3.91
N GLU A 43 -0.40 -4.65 4.59
CA GLU A 43 -1.08 -5.87 4.21
C GLU A 43 -2.20 -6.11 5.23
N PHE A 44 -3.43 -6.22 4.74
CA PHE A 44 -4.59 -6.46 5.57
C PHE A 44 -4.98 -7.95 5.53
N PRO A 45 -5.59 -8.49 6.60
CA PRO A 45 -5.96 -9.91 6.68
C PRO A 45 -6.95 -10.36 5.62
N ASN A 46 -7.74 -9.42 5.11
CA ASN A 46 -8.71 -9.66 4.04
C ASN A 46 -8.06 -9.73 2.64
N GLY A 47 -6.72 -9.75 2.55
CA GLY A 47 -5.96 -9.82 1.30
C GLY A 47 -5.82 -8.48 0.58
N HIS A 48 -6.34 -7.39 1.13
CA HIS A 48 -6.08 -6.06 0.59
C HIS A 48 -4.67 -5.62 0.93
N ARG A 49 -4.07 -4.84 0.04
CA ARG A 49 -2.74 -4.27 0.27
C ARG A 49 -2.70 -2.80 -0.13
N GLU A 50 -1.96 -2.00 0.62
CA GLU A 50 -1.69 -0.61 0.29
C GLU A 50 -0.20 -0.34 0.18
N VAL A 51 0.19 0.46 -0.81
CA VAL A 51 1.56 0.93 -1.02
C VAL A 51 1.55 2.45 -1.07
N HIS A 52 2.28 3.08 -0.17
CA HIS A 52 2.37 4.53 -0.03
C HIS A 52 3.81 4.94 -0.30
N THR A 53 4.02 5.68 -1.39
CA THR A 53 5.31 6.25 -1.77
C THR A 53 5.18 7.76 -1.90
N SER A 54 6.30 8.45 -2.11
CA SER A 54 6.29 9.88 -2.49
C SER A 54 5.63 10.12 -3.86
N GLN A 55 5.58 9.10 -4.72
CA GLN A 55 5.12 9.21 -6.10
C GLN A 55 3.65 8.81 -6.29
N TYR A 56 3.09 7.99 -5.39
CA TYR A 56 1.70 7.54 -5.45
C TYR A 56 1.24 6.87 -4.16
N LYS A 57 -0.08 6.75 -4.02
CA LYS A 57 -0.75 5.82 -3.10
C LYS A 57 -1.50 4.78 -3.91
N ARG A 58 -1.24 3.50 -3.67
CA ARG A 58 -1.85 2.39 -4.40
C ARG A 58 -2.58 1.48 -3.43
N ARG A 59 -3.75 1.02 -3.83
CA ARG A 59 -4.51 -0.03 -3.14
C ARG A 59 -4.73 -1.19 -4.10
N GLU A 60 -4.33 -2.36 -3.69
CA GLU A 60 -4.47 -3.65 -4.37
C GLU A 60 -5.57 -4.42 -3.65
N TYR A 61 -6.50 -4.97 -4.42
CA TYR A 61 -7.67 -5.69 -3.93
C TYR A 61 -7.51 -7.18 -4.27
N PRO A 62 -8.15 -8.10 -3.50
CA PRO A 62 -8.10 -9.53 -3.77
C PRO A 62 -8.64 -9.95 -5.13
N ASP A 63 -9.53 -9.15 -5.73
CA ASP A 63 -10.06 -9.35 -7.07
C ASP A 63 -9.10 -8.87 -8.18
N GLU A 64 -7.83 -8.63 -7.83
CA GLU A 64 -6.76 -8.08 -8.68
C GLU A 64 -7.03 -6.65 -9.19
N THR A 65 -8.10 -5.99 -8.75
CA THR A 65 -8.30 -4.57 -9.01
C THR A 65 -7.20 -3.78 -8.31
N VAL A 66 -6.61 -2.81 -9.02
CA VAL A 66 -5.59 -1.91 -8.48
C VAL A 66 -6.05 -0.48 -8.67
N LYS A 67 -6.05 0.31 -7.59
CA LYS A 67 -6.35 1.74 -7.61
C LYS A 67 -5.12 2.54 -7.21
N THR A 68 -4.65 3.43 -8.09
CA THR A 68 -3.50 4.30 -7.84
C THR A 68 -3.95 5.76 -7.84
N LEU A 69 -3.62 6.49 -6.77
CA LEU A 69 -3.77 7.93 -6.64
C LEU A 69 -2.39 8.58 -6.70
N TYR A 70 -2.20 9.46 -7.67
CA TYR A 70 -0.97 10.23 -7.84
C TYR A 70 -1.07 11.58 -7.10
N PRO A 71 0.06 12.21 -6.71
CA PRO A 71 0.09 13.54 -6.10
C PRO A 71 -0.61 14.62 -6.94
N SER A 72 -0.65 14.45 -8.26
CA SER A 72 -1.40 15.33 -9.18
C SER A 72 -2.93 15.26 -9.00
N GLY A 73 -3.44 14.33 -8.19
CA GLY A 73 -4.87 14.03 -8.06
C GLY A 73 -5.41 13.12 -9.16
N GLN A 74 -4.60 12.71 -10.13
CA GLN A 74 -4.97 11.66 -11.08
C GLN A 74 -5.21 10.35 -10.33
N GLN A 75 -6.30 9.68 -10.70
CA GLN A 75 -6.63 8.34 -10.24
C GLN A 75 -6.64 7.39 -11.42
N GLU A 76 -6.03 6.24 -11.24
CA GLU A 76 -6.04 5.12 -12.17
C GLU A 76 -6.68 3.92 -11.47
N THR A 77 -7.57 3.23 -12.17
CA THR A 77 -8.11 1.93 -11.75
C THR A 77 -7.83 0.93 -12.84
N LYS A 78 -6.99 -0.06 -12.55
CA LYS A 78 -6.75 -1.21 -13.41
C LYS A 78 -7.54 -2.40 -12.88
N TYR A 79 -8.37 -2.99 -13.72
CA TYR A 79 -9.16 -4.18 -13.37
C TYR A 79 -8.39 -5.46 -13.73
N ALA A 80 -8.78 -6.59 -13.14
CA ALA A 80 -8.24 -7.92 -13.47
C ALA A 80 -8.29 -8.24 -14.97
N SER A 81 -9.32 -7.74 -15.68
CA SER A 81 -9.46 -7.91 -17.13
C SER A 81 -8.39 -7.17 -17.95
N GLY A 82 -7.54 -6.38 -17.32
CA GLY A 82 -6.57 -5.50 -17.98
C GLY A 82 -7.15 -4.14 -18.37
N ARG A 83 -8.48 -3.95 -18.31
CA ARG A 83 -9.12 -2.66 -18.54
C ARG A 83 -8.57 -1.60 -17.59
N VAL A 84 -8.27 -0.41 -18.11
CA VAL A 84 -7.80 0.73 -17.32
C VAL A 84 -8.78 1.87 -17.40
N HIS A 85 -9.17 2.41 -16.25
CA HIS A 85 -9.96 3.63 -16.13
C HIS A 85 -9.12 4.73 -15.50
N ILE A 86 -8.94 5.84 -16.24
CA ILE A 86 -8.20 7.00 -15.74
C ILE A 86 -9.18 8.14 -15.46
N ARG A 87 -9.29 8.49 -14.19
CA ARG A 87 -9.97 9.70 -13.74
C ARG A 87 -8.91 10.73 -13.40
N LYS A 88 -8.69 11.68 -14.31
CA LYS A 88 -8.01 12.91 -13.91
C LYS A 88 -8.98 13.68 -13.01
N MET A 89 -8.47 14.43 -12.03
CA MET A 89 -9.33 15.43 -11.40
C MET A 89 -9.95 16.28 -12.52
N LYS A 90 -11.28 16.46 -12.47
CA LYS A 90 -11.99 17.34 -13.40
C LYS A 90 -11.18 18.63 -13.49
N GLY A 91 -10.78 19.05 -14.69
CA GLY A 91 -11.62 19.09 -15.89
C GLY A 91 -11.70 17.96 -16.92
N ALA A 92 -11.11 16.75 -16.80
CA ALA A 92 -11.32 15.74 -17.87
C ALA A 92 -11.27 14.26 -17.42
N THR A 93 -12.41 13.57 -17.48
CA THR A 93 -12.46 12.10 -17.42
C THR A 93 -12.27 11.55 -18.84
N VAL A 94 -11.26 10.71 -19.07
CA VAL A 94 -11.10 9.98 -20.33
C VAL A 94 -11.17 8.49 -20.00
N SER A 95 -12.29 7.87 -20.31
CA SER A 95 -12.38 6.41 -20.39
C SER A 95 -11.98 5.99 -21.80
N GLN A 96 -10.89 5.23 -21.95
CA GLN A 96 -10.61 4.54 -23.20
C GLN A 96 -11.34 3.18 -23.17
N PRO A 97 -12.17 2.85 -24.17
CA PRO A 97 -12.59 1.48 -24.39
C PRO A 97 -11.46 0.67 -25.04
N GLU A 98 -11.61 -0.65 -24.94
CA GLU A 98 -10.69 -1.72 -25.39
C GLU A 98 -10.20 -1.56 -26.83
#